data_AF-A0A7D9H3M1-F1
#
_entry.id   AF-A0A7D9H3M1-F1
#
_cell.length_a   1.000
_cell.length_b   1.000
_cell.length_c   1.000
_cell.angle_alpha   90.00
_cell.angle_beta   90.00
_cell.angle_gamma   90.00
#
_symmetry.space_group_name_H-M   'P 1'
#
loop_
_entity.id
_entity.type
_entity.pdbx_description
1 polymer ?
#
loop_
_entity_poly.entity_id
_entity_poly.type
_entity_poly.pdbx_seq_one_letter_code
_entity_poly.pdbx_strand_id
1 'polypeptide(L)'
;MSKGKKKQRQRKNRSDIQSPKNDKSHFNEEIVADKNKDGTSMEPISNPSDSDKPNEVKEVSRPQKEISLTRFKSSSNSTEVVLKTKNDQLRKEVDVKQKAIETLKDEKKHGAIKIDEILKNEKKEYDELHKVIDTLRSENTSLREEAEILRKDKEADSQAERKIQELEKQLEEKSNEHDKVQENYHNLLSRLSSMKSVFTKMKASESELEKIKGQMKETNENNIQLQKKNGKLTLDIRQLQADMNKLNLEYEKLSRMKMSLEKTTEIKSNEYSLEVKRLQTGNKKLAADLQEARSEIEEYIIMIDEEKTSKQSLQHEVDELNKKCVVNLKENEKINEEFNGLKSERSKLIQELKSLKVKYNLDSNEYKEQLNVKNQKLIMQQDKLDALEKLRKLYQESLDQNTALQEEIKTKQKTIGKLRRETIALNEHLTKAMKLIKQESSQETVDRELVSNLFISFLQIPRGDSKKYEVLQLISNYLNWSDDMRRHAGLLSSHSKVNSNSVVSTPADKLNPSRSFVSMWTEFLEKESTPRQ
;
A
#
# COMPACT_ATOMS: atom_id res chain seq x y z
N MET A 1 -15.69 24.87 1.35
CA MET A 1 -16.83 25.35 2.17
C MET A 1 -18.00 24.37 2.11
N SER A 2 -18.39 23.70 3.20
CA SER A 2 -19.76 23.21 3.42
C SER A 2 -19.90 22.61 4.83
N LYS A 3 -21.06 22.83 5.48
CA LYS A 3 -21.71 22.03 6.55
C LYS A 3 -20.82 21.53 7.74
N GLY A 4 -21.10 21.78 9.02
CA GLY A 4 -22.19 22.53 9.68
C GLY A 4 -22.93 21.71 10.75
N LYS A 5 -23.24 22.33 11.90
CA LYS A 5 -23.91 21.75 13.11
C LYS A 5 -22.98 20.81 13.92
N LYS A 6 -23.15 20.63 15.25
CA LYS A 6 -24.14 21.15 16.21
C LYS A 6 -23.51 21.23 17.61
N LYS A 7 -23.84 22.25 18.43
CA LYS A 7 -23.50 22.28 19.86
C LYS A 7 -24.42 21.33 20.65
N GLN A 8 -23.89 20.55 21.58
CA GLN A 8 -24.67 19.97 22.69
C GLN A 8 -24.48 20.83 23.95
N ARG A 9 -25.59 21.14 24.61
CA ARG A 9 -25.63 21.65 25.99
C ARG A 9 -26.36 20.60 26.82
N GLN A 10 -25.70 20.03 27.83
CA GLN A 10 -26.40 19.28 28.86
C GLN A 10 -26.80 20.23 29.99
N ARG A 11 -28.00 20.01 30.54
CA ARG A 11 -28.49 20.58 31.79
C ARG A 11 -29.30 19.49 32.49
N LYS A 12 -28.91 19.11 33.71
CA LYS A 12 -29.77 18.45 34.69
C LYS A 12 -29.42 19.03 36.08
N ASN A 13 -30.45 19.38 36.83
CA ASN A 13 -30.38 19.70 38.25
C ASN A 13 -31.18 18.63 39.03
N ARG A 14 -30.84 18.51 40.33
CA ARG A 14 -31.67 18.23 41.54
C ARG A 14 -33.18 17.90 41.37
N SER A 15 -33.82 17.15 42.27
CA SER A 15 -33.52 16.92 43.71
C SER A 15 -34.00 15.56 44.25
N ASP A 16 -33.64 15.29 45.51
CA ASP A 16 -34.08 14.22 46.41
C ASP A 16 -35.55 14.38 46.91
N ILE A 17 -36.08 13.36 47.61
CA ILE A 17 -36.84 13.44 48.90
C ILE A 17 -37.32 12.03 49.38
N GLN A 18 -37.58 11.88 50.69
CA GLN A 18 -37.85 10.61 51.42
C GLN A 18 -39.26 9.99 51.28
N SER A 19 -39.37 8.72 51.73
CA SER A 19 -40.55 7.97 52.19
C SER A 19 -41.39 8.71 53.26
N PRO A 20 -42.63 8.28 53.65
CA PRO A 20 -42.79 7.21 54.69
C PRO A 20 -44.17 6.48 54.82
N LYS A 21 -44.29 5.55 55.81
CA LYS A 21 -45.52 5.14 56.59
C LYS A 21 -46.66 4.36 55.87
N ASN A 22 -47.58 3.61 56.53
CA ASN A 22 -47.55 2.79 57.79
C ASN A 22 -48.82 1.87 57.89
N ASP A 23 -48.95 1.14 59.02
CA ASP A 23 -50.20 0.70 59.71
C ASP A 23 -50.99 -0.59 59.30
N LYS A 24 -51.07 -1.53 60.28
CA LYS A 24 -52.26 -2.32 60.75
C LYS A 24 -52.86 -3.40 59.80
N SER A 25 -53.60 -4.46 60.21
CA SER A 25 -53.89 -5.21 61.48
C SER A 25 -54.87 -6.38 61.13
N HIS A 26 -55.25 -7.43 61.89
CA HIS A 26 -54.94 -8.03 63.21
C HIS A 26 -55.55 -9.48 63.24
N PHE A 27 -55.25 -10.31 64.27
CA PHE A 27 -56.00 -11.54 64.70
C PHE A 27 -55.98 -12.77 63.75
N ASN A 28 -56.10 -14.05 64.18
CA ASN A 28 -55.90 -14.66 65.52
C ASN A 28 -55.67 -16.20 65.44
N GLU A 29 -55.13 -16.79 66.52
CA GLU A 29 -55.21 -18.22 66.94
C GLU A 29 -54.65 -19.30 65.97
N GLU A 30 -54.39 -20.57 66.34
CA GLU A 30 -54.86 -21.47 67.43
C GLU A 30 -53.72 -22.48 67.78
N ILE A 31 -53.53 -23.07 68.98
CA ILE A 31 -54.04 -24.42 69.42
C ILE A 31 -53.53 -24.86 70.83
N VAL A 32 -54.47 -25.29 71.68
CA VAL A 32 -54.49 -26.39 72.70
C VAL A 32 -53.39 -26.60 73.78
N ALA A 33 -53.80 -26.58 75.06
CA ALA A 33 -53.71 -27.67 76.09
C ALA A 33 -54.02 -27.14 77.53
N ASP A 34 -54.45 -27.86 78.57
CA ASP A 34 -55.29 -29.07 78.80
C ASP A 34 -55.52 -29.24 80.35
N LYS A 35 -56.60 -29.94 80.77
CA LYS A 35 -56.90 -30.53 82.12
C LYS A 35 -57.42 -29.70 83.33
N ASN A 36 -58.32 -30.37 84.09
CA ASN A 36 -58.62 -30.30 85.54
C ASN A 36 -59.38 -29.07 86.11
N LYS A 37 -60.24 -29.15 87.17
CA LYS A 37 -60.89 -30.29 87.90
C LYS A 37 -62.04 -29.81 88.85
N ASP A 38 -62.94 -30.74 89.20
CA ASP A 38 -63.76 -30.92 90.44
C ASP A 38 -64.77 -29.84 90.97
N GLY A 39 -65.90 -30.30 91.56
CA GLY A 39 -66.91 -29.54 92.34
C GLY A 39 -68.39 -29.86 91.98
N THR A 40 -69.12 -30.80 92.62
CA THR A 40 -69.84 -30.72 93.94
C THR A 40 -71.14 -29.86 93.86
N SER A 41 -72.38 -30.29 94.21
CA SER A 41 -72.92 -31.46 94.99
C SER A 41 -74.41 -31.82 94.69
N MET A 42 -74.83 -33.06 95.07
CA MET A 42 -76.14 -33.59 95.57
C MET A 42 -77.47 -32.78 95.41
N GLU A 43 -78.62 -33.31 94.97
CA GLU A 43 -79.55 -34.36 95.55
C GLU A 43 -80.36 -33.91 96.81
N PRO A 44 -81.49 -34.56 97.25
CA PRO A 44 -82.20 -35.79 96.77
C PRO A 44 -83.75 -35.65 96.50
N ILE A 45 -84.40 -36.42 95.60
CA ILE A 45 -85.15 -37.72 95.73
C ILE A 45 -86.56 -37.70 96.39
N SER A 46 -87.58 -38.26 95.69
CA SER A 46 -88.63 -39.18 96.24
C SER A 46 -89.50 -39.83 95.13
N ASN A 47 -89.90 -41.11 95.29
CA ASN A 47 -90.72 -41.89 94.35
C ASN A 47 -91.52 -43.01 95.11
N PRO A 48 -92.69 -43.53 94.63
CA PRO A 48 -93.61 -44.34 95.46
C PRO A 48 -93.89 -45.81 95.03
N SER A 49 -94.58 -46.56 95.91
CA SER A 49 -95.45 -47.76 95.67
C SER A 49 -94.76 -49.07 95.18
N ASP A 50 -95.30 -50.31 95.32
CA ASP A 50 -96.69 -50.78 95.66
C ASP A 50 -96.76 -52.25 96.21
N SER A 51 -97.95 -52.70 96.64
CA SER A 51 -98.51 -54.09 96.84
C SER A 51 -97.81 -55.11 97.81
N ASP A 52 -98.41 -56.18 98.37
CA ASP A 52 -99.69 -56.95 98.14
C ASP A 52 -100.22 -57.74 99.41
N LYS A 53 -101.23 -58.66 99.28
CA LYS A 53 -102.05 -59.39 100.33
C LYS A 53 -101.52 -60.83 100.72
N PRO A 54 -102.26 -61.83 101.34
CA PRO A 54 -103.60 -61.94 102.05
C PRO A 54 -103.72 -62.88 103.33
N ASN A 55 -104.95 -63.03 103.91
CA ASN A 55 -105.53 -64.15 104.75
C ASN A 55 -104.97 -64.45 106.20
N GLU A 56 -105.65 -65.08 107.20
CA GLU A 56 -107.04 -65.59 107.40
C GLU A 56 -107.47 -65.83 108.91
N VAL A 57 -108.75 -65.55 109.26
CA VAL A 57 -109.77 -66.34 110.04
C VAL A 57 -109.63 -66.82 111.54
N LYS A 58 -110.79 -66.73 112.27
CA LYS A 58 -111.28 -67.27 113.61
C LYS A 58 -111.28 -66.33 114.86
N GLU A 59 -112.15 -66.42 115.91
CA GLU A 59 -113.52 -66.99 116.17
C GLU A 59 -114.10 -66.69 117.61
N VAL A 60 -115.44 -66.60 117.81
CA VAL A 60 -116.21 -66.81 119.11
C VAL A 60 -116.05 -65.72 120.24
N SER A 61 -116.84 -65.51 121.34
CA SER A 61 -117.78 -66.28 122.21
C SER A 61 -118.91 -65.45 122.95
N ARG A 62 -119.66 -66.07 123.91
CA ARG A 62 -120.66 -65.55 124.92
C ARG A 62 -120.87 -66.62 126.04
N PRO A 63 -121.81 -66.60 127.05
CA PRO A 63 -122.68 -65.59 127.74
C PRO A 63 -122.53 -65.61 129.32
N GLN A 64 -123.34 -64.96 130.21
CA GLN A 64 -124.66 -65.36 130.81
C GLN A 64 -125.27 -64.33 131.84
N LYS A 65 -126.27 -64.71 132.69
CA LYS A 65 -127.17 -63.92 133.59
C LYS A 65 -127.23 -64.48 135.05
N GLU A 66 -127.82 -63.70 136.01
CA GLU A 66 -128.94 -64.03 136.97
C GLU A 66 -128.91 -63.22 138.32
N ILE A 67 -129.97 -62.54 138.84
CA ILE A 67 -131.22 -62.84 139.61
C ILE A 67 -131.13 -62.85 141.17
N SER A 68 -131.94 -61.99 141.87
CA SER A 68 -132.72 -62.23 143.15
C SER A 68 -133.11 -60.89 143.86
N LEU A 69 -134.38 -60.46 144.06
CA LEU A 69 -135.47 -60.85 145.03
C LEU A 69 -135.31 -60.21 146.46
N THR A 70 -136.30 -59.84 147.30
CA THR A 70 -137.81 -59.96 147.45
C THR A 70 -138.29 -58.93 148.54
N ARG A 71 -139.57 -58.57 148.89
CA ARG A 71 -140.98 -58.67 148.35
C ARG A 71 -141.99 -57.90 149.28
N PHE A 72 -143.24 -57.68 148.80
CA PHE A 72 -144.54 -57.26 149.43
C PHE A 72 -144.99 -57.97 150.76
N LYS A 73 -146.17 -57.81 151.45
CA LYS A 73 -147.62 -57.41 151.23
C LYS A 73 -148.29 -57.13 152.64
N SER A 74 -149.58 -56.78 152.91
CA SER A 74 -150.55 -55.75 152.40
C SER A 74 -151.95 -55.80 153.13
N SER A 75 -152.56 -54.63 153.47
CA SER A 75 -154.04 -54.33 153.62
C SER A 75 -154.99 -54.92 154.70
N SER A 76 -155.74 -54.00 155.36
CA SER A 76 -157.23 -53.89 155.51
C SER A 76 -158.15 -54.72 156.47
N ASN A 77 -158.87 -53.94 157.31
CA ASN A 77 -160.35 -53.91 157.61
C ASN A 77 -161.09 -54.84 158.64
N SER A 78 -162.00 -54.16 159.38
CA SER A 78 -163.41 -54.52 159.75
C SER A 78 -163.83 -54.93 161.21
N THR A 79 -164.63 -54.04 161.82
CA THR A 79 -165.92 -54.23 162.57
C THR A 79 -166.20 -55.33 163.61
N GLU A 80 -166.66 -54.86 164.79
CA GLU A 80 -167.89 -55.25 165.55
C GLU A 80 -167.99 -56.38 166.64
N VAL A 81 -168.63 -55.98 167.76
CA VAL A 81 -169.76 -56.62 168.50
C VAL A 81 -169.56 -57.66 169.65
N VAL A 82 -169.70 -57.14 170.88
CA VAL A 82 -170.63 -57.56 171.98
C VAL A 82 -170.46 -58.90 172.78
N LEU A 83 -169.90 -58.72 173.99
CA LEU A 83 -170.38 -59.12 175.35
C LEU A 83 -170.65 -60.58 175.83
N LYS A 84 -170.39 -60.72 177.16
CA LYS A 84 -170.98 -61.64 178.17
C LYS A 84 -170.49 -63.12 178.15
N THR A 85 -170.51 -63.88 179.27
CA THR A 85 -171.20 -63.67 180.57
C THR A 85 -170.45 -64.23 181.79
N LYS A 86 -170.32 -63.46 182.87
CA LYS A 86 -170.42 -63.88 184.29
C LYS A 86 -170.47 -62.61 185.18
N ASN A 87 -171.28 -62.45 186.24
CA ASN A 87 -172.36 -63.29 186.77
C ASN A 87 -173.50 -62.40 187.35
N ASP A 88 -174.65 -63.01 187.64
CA ASP A 88 -175.68 -62.65 188.67
C ASP A 88 -175.69 -61.20 189.23
N GLN A 89 -176.79 -60.43 189.14
CA GLN A 89 -178.09 -60.78 189.73
C GLN A 89 -179.26 -59.99 189.11
N LEU A 90 -180.33 -60.69 188.69
CA LEU A 90 -181.73 -60.33 188.98
C LEU A 90 -182.69 -61.47 188.55
N ARG A 91 -183.58 -61.88 189.46
CA ARG A 91 -184.75 -62.75 189.22
C ARG A 91 -185.91 -62.17 190.02
N LYS A 92 -187.09 -62.04 189.40
CA LYS A 92 -188.30 -61.34 189.91
C LYS A 92 -188.14 -59.81 189.91
N GLU A 93 -189.13 -58.98 189.61
CA GLU A 93 -190.57 -59.18 189.27
C GLU A 93 -190.86 -58.60 187.84
N VAL A 94 -191.89 -58.93 187.05
CA VAL A 94 -193.16 -59.70 187.16
C VAL A 94 -194.46 -58.91 187.52
N ASP A 95 -195.18 -58.55 186.47
CA ASP A 95 -196.64 -58.46 186.25
C ASP A 95 -197.59 -57.51 187.01
N VAL A 96 -197.42 -57.16 188.29
CA VAL A 96 -198.54 -56.51 189.06
C VAL A 96 -198.65 -54.98 188.92
N LYS A 97 -198.47 -54.45 187.69
CA LYS A 97 -199.02 -53.17 187.16
C LYS A 97 -199.07 -53.29 185.62
N GLN A 98 -200.18 -53.34 184.89
CA GLN A 98 -201.61 -52.99 185.06
C GLN A 98 -202.01 -51.53 184.77
N LYS A 99 -202.44 -51.30 183.51
CA LYS A 99 -203.71 -50.65 183.13
C LYS A 99 -204.05 -49.26 183.70
N ALA A 100 -203.04 -48.41 183.92
CA ALA A 100 -203.24 -47.02 184.29
C ALA A 100 -202.39 -46.11 183.39
N ILE A 101 -202.94 -44.94 183.04
CA ILE A 101 -202.20 -43.71 182.71
C ILE A 101 -201.38 -43.81 181.40
N GLU A 102 -201.80 -43.31 180.22
CA GLU A 102 -203.02 -42.59 179.75
C GLU A 102 -203.33 -41.19 180.33
N THR A 103 -202.50 -40.71 181.27
CA THR A 103 -202.29 -39.27 181.53
C THR A 103 -200.77 -39.09 181.60
N LEU A 104 -200.09 -38.19 180.92
CA LEU A 104 -200.40 -36.83 180.48
C LEU A 104 -199.81 -36.66 179.07
N LYS A 105 -200.36 -35.89 178.13
CA LYS A 105 -201.52 -35.01 178.12
C LYS A 105 -201.58 -33.93 179.22
N ASP A 106 -201.16 -32.74 178.83
CA ASP A 106 -201.27 -31.46 179.56
C ASP A 106 -200.34 -31.30 180.77
N GLU A 107 -199.98 -30.03 181.08
CA GLU A 107 -198.96 -29.61 182.08
C GLU A 107 -197.54 -30.17 181.85
N LYS A 108 -196.50 -29.42 181.46
CA LYS A 108 -196.18 -27.97 181.35
C LYS A 108 -195.20 -27.81 180.18
N LYS A 109 -195.15 -26.77 179.32
CA LYS A 109 -195.56 -25.35 179.35
C LYS A 109 -194.94 -24.50 180.49
N HIS A 110 -194.16 -23.49 180.10
CA HIS A 110 -193.71 -22.34 180.91
C HIS A 110 -192.55 -22.55 181.92
N GLY A 111 -191.43 -23.10 181.43
CA GLY A 111 -190.07 -22.73 181.89
C GLY A 111 -189.24 -22.35 180.65
N ALA A 112 -189.19 -21.08 180.22
CA ALA A 112 -188.49 -19.92 180.79
C ALA A 112 -186.98 -19.90 180.45
N ILE A 113 -186.55 -19.62 179.20
CA ILE A 113 -186.50 -18.31 178.51
C ILE A 113 -185.35 -17.37 178.95
N LYS A 114 -184.69 -17.55 180.12
CA LYS A 114 -183.68 -16.58 180.63
C LYS A 114 -182.31 -17.14 181.02
N ILE A 115 -181.82 -18.11 180.24
CA ILE A 115 -180.37 -18.43 180.11
C ILE A 115 -180.15 -18.70 178.60
N ASP A 116 -179.78 -17.76 177.73
CA ASP A 116 -179.19 -16.40 177.83
C ASP A 116 -177.68 -16.33 177.49
N GLU A 117 -177.45 -16.35 176.17
CA GLU A 117 -176.48 -15.57 175.38
C GLU A 117 -174.96 -15.66 175.62
N ILE A 118 -174.45 -15.84 176.85
CA ILE A 118 -173.01 -15.67 177.16
C ILE A 118 -172.10 -16.57 176.30
N LEU A 119 -172.48 -17.83 176.08
CA LEU A 119 -171.68 -18.81 175.33
C LEU A 119 -171.71 -18.65 173.79
N LYS A 120 -172.36 -17.61 173.25
CA LYS A 120 -172.57 -17.47 171.80
C LYS A 120 -171.51 -16.63 171.07
N ASN A 121 -170.69 -15.87 171.79
CA ASN A 121 -169.73 -14.94 171.18
C ASN A 121 -168.33 -15.52 170.96
N GLU A 122 -167.79 -16.33 171.88
CA GLU A 122 -166.37 -16.74 171.84
C GLU A 122 -166.02 -17.67 170.66
N LYS A 123 -166.94 -18.52 170.20
CA LYS A 123 -166.57 -19.62 169.29
C LYS A 123 -166.47 -19.23 167.81
N LYS A 124 -166.86 -18.01 167.42
CA LYS A 124 -166.77 -17.56 166.01
C LYS A 124 -165.34 -17.28 165.55
N GLU A 125 -164.44 -16.82 166.44
CA GLU A 125 -163.05 -16.51 166.08
C GLU A 125 -162.25 -17.76 165.68
N TYR A 126 -162.66 -18.95 166.15
CA TYR A 126 -161.98 -20.21 165.83
C TYR A 126 -162.25 -20.73 164.40
N ASP A 127 -163.37 -20.36 163.78
CA ASP A 127 -163.79 -20.85 162.46
C ASP A 127 -163.17 -20.08 161.28
N GLU A 128 -162.46 -18.97 161.53
CA GLU A 128 -161.82 -18.16 160.49
C GLU A 128 -160.34 -18.52 160.30
N LEU A 129 -159.61 -18.83 161.38
CA LEU A 129 -158.18 -19.14 161.31
C LEU A 129 -157.86 -20.46 160.57
N HIS A 130 -158.75 -21.46 160.64
CA HIS A 130 -158.49 -22.77 160.01
C HIS A 130 -158.57 -22.75 158.48
N LYS A 131 -159.40 -21.87 157.88
CA LYS A 131 -159.63 -21.81 156.43
C LYS A 131 -158.41 -21.29 155.63
N VAL A 132 -157.53 -20.54 156.30
CA VAL A 132 -156.30 -19.96 155.72
C VAL A 132 -155.17 -20.99 155.58
N ILE A 133 -155.20 -22.08 156.35
CA ILE A 133 -154.10 -23.05 156.40
C ILE A 133 -154.17 -24.08 155.26
N ASP A 134 -155.36 -24.63 154.97
CA ASP A 134 -155.50 -25.68 153.95
C ASP A 134 -155.50 -25.14 152.51
N THR A 135 -155.91 -23.88 152.31
CA THR A 135 -155.85 -23.23 150.98
C THR A 135 -154.40 -23.08 150.48
N LEU A 136 -153.44 -22.80 151.38
CA LEU A 136 -152.01 -22.78 151.07
C LEU A 136 -151.41 -24.17 150.80
N ARG A 137 -152.11 -25.26 151.15
CA ARG A 137 -151.66 -26.64 150.88
C ARG A 137 -152.01 -27.09 149.46
N SER A 138 -153.18 -26.72 148.95
CA SER A 138 -153.61 -27.05 147.58
C SER A 138 -152.74 -26.41 146.48
N GLU A 139 -152.15 -25.25 146.74
CA GLU A 139 -151.34 -24.52 145.75
C GLU A 139 -149.92 -25.09 145.60
N ASN A 140 -149.35 -25.64 146.68
CA ASN A 140 -148.01 -26.23 146.68
C ASN A 140 -147.92 -27.61 146.01
N THR A 141 -149.03 -28.31 145.80
CA THR A 141 -149.05 -29.62 145.13
C THR A 141 -149.03 -29.50 143.62
N SER A 142 -149.84 -28.61 143.03
CA SER A 142 -150.01 -28.50 141.57
C SER A 142 -148.73 -28.09 140.85
N LEU A 143 -147.94 -27.20 141.45
CA LEU A 143 -146.65 -26.72 140.91
C LEU A 143 -145.55 -27.79 140.85
N ARG A 144 -145.78 -29.01 141.35
CA ARG A 144 -144.82 -30.13 141.25
C ARG A 144 -145.05 -31.05 140.06
N GLU A 145 -146.28 -31.19 139.57
CA GLU A 145 -146.59 -32.10 138.45
C GLU A 145 -146.22 -31.48 137.09
N GLU A 146 -146.40 -30.16 136.93
CA GLU A 146 -145.99 -29.43 135.73
C GLU A 146 -144.47 -29.51 135.47
N ALA A 147 -143.66 -29.62 136.54
CA ALA A 147 -142.21 -29.73 136.47
C ALA A 147 -141.70 -31.10 135.98
N GLU A 148 -142.50 -32.17 136.04
CA GLU A 148 -142.08 -33.51 135.59
C GLU A 148 -142.35 -33.73 134.09
N ILE A 149 -143.41 -33.13 133.54
CA ILE A 149 -143.80 -33.29 132.13
C ILE A 149 -142.72 -32.69 131.20
N LEU A 150 -142.27 -31.47 131.49
CA LEU A 150 -141.21 -30.76 130.72
C LEU A 150 -139.85 -31.50 130.68
N ARG A 151 -139.69 -32.57 131.45
CA ARG A 151 -138.42 -33.32 131.52
C ARG A 151 -138.32 -34.49 130.55
N LYS A 152 -139.44 -35.00 130.02
CA LYS A 152 -139.45 -36.18 129.12
C LYS A 152 -139.21 -35.84 127.66
N ASP A 153 -139.80 -34.76 127.15
CA ASP A 153 -139.69 -34.42 125.72
C ASP A 153 -138.25 -34.10 125.29
N LYS A 154 -137.42 -33.57 126.21
CA LYS A 154 -136.05 -33.14 125.91
C LYS A 154 -135.04 -34.29 125.69
N GLU A 155 -135.39 -35.53 126.05
CA GLU A 155 -134.51 -36.69 125.81
C GLU A 155 -134.70 -37.33 124.42
N ALA A 156 -135.79 -37.02 123.72
CA ALA A 156 -136.11 -37.59 122.41
C ALA A 156 -135.25 -37.00 121.27
N ASP A 157 -135.20 -35.67 121.13
CA ASP A 157 -134.44 -34.99 120.07
C ASP A 157 -132.94 -35.35 120.08
N SER A 158 -132.37 -35.53 121.28
CA SER A 158 -130.97 -35.86 121.51
C SER A 158 -130.51 -37.21 120.89
N GLN A 159 -131.43 -38.05 120.40
CA GLN A 159 -131.10 -39.27 119.63
C GLN A 159 -131.24 -39.12 118.11
N ALA A 160 -131.96 -38.10 117.61
CA ALA A 160 -132.10 -37.87 116.18
C ALA A 160 -130.83 -37.24 115.58
N GLU A 161 -130.33 -36.18 116.21
CA GLU A 161 -129.14 -35.42 115.79
C GLU A 161 -127.89 -36.30 115.59
N ARG A 162 -127.68 -37.27 116.49
CA ARG A 162 -126.52 -38.18 116.45
C ARG A 162 -126.50 -39.10 115.23
N LYS A 163 -127.65 -39.38 114.61
CA LYS A 163 -127.73 -40.23 113.41
C LYS A 163 -127.46 -39.45 112.13
N ILE A 164 -127.69 -38.14 112.14
CA ILE A 164 -127.40 -37.26 111.00
C ILE A 164 -125.88 -37.10 110.88
N GLN A 165 -125.20 -36.77 111.98
CA GLN A 165 -123.73 -36.60 112.03
C GLN A 165 -122.95 -37.83 111.55
N GLU A 166 -123.40 -39.04 111.86
CA GLU A 166 -122.75 -40.28 111.39
C GLU A 166 -122.91 -40.50 109.87
N LEU A 167 -124.05 -40.10 109.28
CA LEU A 167 -124.25 -40.18 107.84
C LEU A 167 -123.49 -39.09 107.08
N GLU A 168 -123.40 -37.87 107.63
CA GLU A 168 -122.58 -36.78 107.08
C GLU A 168 -121.10 -37.18 107.05
N LYS A 169 -120.60 -37.77 108.15
CA LYS A 169 -119.22 -38.29 108.23
C LYS A 169 -118.93 -39.39 107.20
N GLN A 170 -119.87 -40.32 106.95
CA GLN A 170 -119.69 -41.36 105.93
C GLN A 170 -119.74 -40.81 104.49
N LEU A 171 -120.50 -39.74 104.25
CA LEU A 171 -120.49 -39.01 102.98
C LEU A 171 -119.16 -38.27 102.78
N GLU A 172 -118.65 -37.62 103.82
CA GLU A 172 -117.35 -36.92 103.81
C GLU A 172 -116.19 -37.90 103.60
N GLU A 173 -116.18 -39.07 104.26
CA GLU A 173 -115.19 -40.12 104.04
C GLU A 173 -115.20 -40.63 102.59
N LYS A 174 -116.39 -40.76 101.96
CA LYS A 174 -116.49 -41.17 100.55
C LYS A 174 -116.13 -40.07 99.55
N SER A 175 -116.39 -38.80 99.83
CA SER A 175 -115.84 -37.70 99.02
C SER A 175 -114.32 -37.72 99.10
N ASN A 176 -113.75 -37.77 100.31
CA ASN A 176 -112.31 -37.82 100.51
C ASN A 176 -111.63 -39.04 99.85
N GLU A 177 -112.31 -40.18 99.74
CA GLU A 177 -111.80 -41.33 98.98
C GLU A 177 -111.88 -41.11 97.46
N HIS A 178 -113.00 -40.58 96.95
CA HIS A 178 -113.15 -40.19 95.55
C HIS A 178 -112.10 -39.15 95.12
N ASP A 179 -111.90 -38.11 95.94
CA ASP A 179 -110.98 -37.02 95.65
C ASP A 179 -109.51 -37.48 95.65
N LYS A 180 -109.15 -38.44 96.52
CA LYS A 180 -107.83 -39.12 96.46
C LYS A 180 -107.67 -39.98 95.21
N VAL A 181 -108.72 -40.68 94.75
CA VAL A 181 -108.68 -41.44 93.49
C VAL A 181 -108.58 -40.49 92.29
N GLN A 182 -109.28 -39.37 92.31
CA GLN A 182 -109.21 -38.32 91.30
C GLN A 182 -107.83 -37.64 91.29
N GLU A 183 -107.25 -37.36 92.46
CA GLU A 183 -105.88 -36.84 92.58
C GLU A 183 -104.86 -37.86 92.06
N ASN A 184 -104.97 -39.14 92.42
CA ASN A 184 -104.10 -40.19 91.90
C ASN A 184 -104.24 -40.36 90.38
N TYR A 185 -105.44 -40.27 89.82
CA TYR A 185 -105.67 -40.26 88.38
C TYR A 185 -105.10 -39.01 87.71
N HIS A 186 -105.22 -37.83 88.33
CA HIS A 186 -104.64 -36.59 87.82
C HIS A 186 -103.11 -36.58 87.92
N ASN A 187 -102.53 -37.16 88.97
CA ASN A 187 -101.09 -37.39 89.13
C ASN A 187 -100.57 -38.41 88.11
N LEU A 188 -101.33 -39.47 87.81
CA LEU A 188 -101.00 -40.41 86.75
C LEU A 188 -101.11 -39.77 85.36
N LEU A 189 -102.12 -38.94 85.11
CA LEU A 189 -102.24 -38.12 83.89
C LEU A 189 -101.11 -37.08 83.78
N SER A 190 -100.69 -36.48 84.88
CA SER A 190 -99.57 -35.54 84.95
C SER A 190 -98.25 -36.25 84.64
N ARG A 191 -98.04 -37.46 85.20
CA ARG A 191 -96.92 -38.35 84.85
C ARG A 191 -96.97 -38.83 83.40
N LEU A 192 -98.15 -39.14 82.86
CA LEU A 192 -98.33 -39.53 81.46
C LEU A 192 -98.09 -38.34 80.52
N SER A 193 -98.50 -37.13 80.92
CA SER A 193 -98.27 -35.88 80.21
C SER A 193 -96.79 -35.47 80.24
N SER A 194 -96.12 -35.60 81.39
CA SER A 194 -94.68 -35.33 81.51
C SER A 194 -93.85 -36.39 80.78
N MET A 195 -94.22 -37.67 80.84
CA MET A 195 -93.61 -38.73 80.03
C MET A 195 -93.84 -38.52 78.53
N LYS A 196 -95.03 -38.07 78.11
CA LYS A 196 -95.32 -37.66 76.73
C LYS A 196 -94.51 -36.44 76.31
N SER A 197 -94.28 -35.48 77.22
CA SER A 197 -93.43 -34.30 77.00
C SER A 197 -91.94 -34.65 76.92
N VAL A 198 -91.48 -35.59 77.75
CA VAL A 198 -90.12 -36.17 77.64
C VAL A 198 -90.00 -36.96 76.34
N PHE A 199 -91.01 -37.71 75.91
CA PHE A 199 -90.98 -38.47 74.66
C PHE A 199 -91.02 -37.56 73.41
N THR A 200 -91.80 -36.46 73.42
CA THR A 200 -91.76 -35.48 72.32
C THR A 200 -90.44 -34.70 72.30
N LYS A 201 -89.88 -34.34 73.46
CA LYS A 201 -88.52 -33.75 73.55
C LYS A 201 -87.44 -34.74 73.10
N MET A 202 -87.54 -36.02 73.48
CA MET A 202 -86.59 -37.05 73.09
C MET A 202 -86.65 -37.27 71.58
N LYS A 203 -87.84 -37.40 71.00
CA LYS A 203 -88.04 -37.50 69.54
C LYS A 203 -87.62 -36.23 68.78
N ALA A 204 -87.76 -35.05 69.40
CA ALA A 204 -87.21 -33.81 68.84
C ALA A 204 -85.67 -33.84 68.85
N SER A 205 -85.05 -34.20 69.99
CA SER A 205 -83.60 -34.33 70.12
C SER A 205 -83.01 -35.43 69.24
N GLU A 206 -83.74 -36.52 68.99
CA GLU A 206 -83.41 -37.58 68.04
C GLU A 206 -83.44 -37.04 66.60
N SER A 207 -84.47 -36.26 66.25
CA SER A 207 -84.54 -35.57 64.94
C SER A 207 -83.46 -34.51 64.77
N GLU A 208 -83.07 -33.82 65.85
CA GLU A 208 -81.96 -32.85 65.86
C GLU A 208 -80.61 -33.55 65.76
N LEU A 209 -80.40 -34.67 66.46
CA LEU A 209 -79.21 -35.49 66.35
C LEU A 209 -79.10 -36.08 64.93
N GLU A 210 -80.19 -36.57 64.33
CA GLU A 210 -80.17 -37.04 62.94
C GLU A 210 -79.89 -35.91 61.94
N LYS A 211 -80.39 -34.67 62.18
CA LYS A 211 -80.01 -33.47 61.39
C LYS A 211 -78.53 -33.12 61.55
N ILE A 212 -78.02 -33.06 62.78
CA ILE A 212 -76.60 -32.75 63.08
C ILE A 212 -75.69 -33.83 62.48
N LYS A 213 -76.08 -35.10 62.55
CA LYS A 213 -75.38 -36.25 61.95
C LYS A 213 -75.45 -36.22 60.42
N GLY A 214 -76.55 -35.72 59.84
CA GLY A 214 -76.66 -35.40 58.41
C GLY A 214 -75.70 -34.28 58.00
N GLN A 215 -75.70 -33.16 58.72
CA GLN A 215 -74.77 -32.05 58.52
C GLN A 215 -73.31 -32.47 58.75
N MET A 216 -73.04 -33.38 59.69
CA MET A 216 -71.70 -33.92 59.95
C MET A 216 -71.24 -34.84 58.81
N LYS A 217 -72.14 -35.64 58.22
CA LYS A 217 -71.85 -36.37 56.97
C LYS A 217 -71.58 -35.42 55.82
N GLU A 218 -72.45 -34.44 55.59
CA GLU A 218 -72.32 -33.46 54.51
C GLU A 218 -71.02 -32.64 54.62
N THR A 219 -70.69 -32.13 55.82
CA THR A 219 -69.44 -31.40 56.05
C THR A 219 -68.21 -32.30 55.95
N ASN A 220 -68.27 -33.56 56.38
CA ASN A 220 -67.20 -34.54 56.17
C ASN A 220 -67.02 -34.89 54.68
N GLU A 221 -68.10 -35.10 53.94
CA GLU A 221 -68.07 -35.34 52.49
C GLU A 221 -67.52 -34.13 51.73
N ASN A 222 -67.94 -32.91 52.11
CA ASN A 222 -67.39 -31.66 51.59
C ASN A 222 -65.89 -31.50 51.94
N ASN A 223 -65.46 -31.86 53.16
CA ASN A 223 -64.05 -31.85 53.56
C ASN A 223 -63.22 -32.87 52.74
N ILE A 224 -63.72 -34.09 52.56
CA ILE A 224 -63.10 -35.11 51.68
C ILE A 224 -63.05 -34.63 50.22
N GLN A 225 -64.08 -33.94 49.72
CA GLN A 225 -64.06 -33.32 48.39
C GLN A 225 -63.04 -32.17 48.30
N LEU A 226 -62.93 -31.33 49.32
CA LEU A 226 -61.95 -30.24 49.39
C LEU A 226 -60.52 -30.77 49.49
N GLN A 227 -60.26 -31.81 50.28
CA GLN A 227 -58.98 -32.52 50.29
C GLN A 227 -58.64 -33.11 48.92
N LYS A 228 -59.60 -33.75 48.24
CA LYS A 228 -59.40 -34.27 46.88
C LYS A 228 -59.11 -33.15 45.85
N LYS A 229 -59.80 -32.01 45.95
CA LYS A 229 -59.55 -30.82 45.11
C LYS A 229 -58.17 -30.21 45.39
N ASN A 230 -57.82 -29.99 46.66
CA ASN A 230 -56.55 -29.42 47.08
C ASN A 230 -55.36 -30.35 46.75
N GLY A 231 -55.56 -31.67 46.87
CA GLY A 231 -54.59 -32.69 46.45
C GLY A 231 -54.32 -32.66 44.94
N LYS A 232 -55.36 -32.51 44.11
CA LYS A 232 -55.21 -32.28 42.66
C LYS A 232 -54.45 -30.99 42.38
N LEU A 233 -54.91 -29.85 42.93
CA LEU A 233 -54.26 -28.55 42.75
C LEU A 233 -52.79 -28.56 43.18
N THR A 234 -52.44 -29.28 44.26
CA THR A 234 -51.05 -29.45 44.71
C THR A 234 -50.22 -30.27 43.72
N LEU A 235 -50.83 -31.27 43.06
CA LEU A 235 -50.18 -32.07 42.01
C LEU A 235 -50.00 -31.24 40.74
N ASP A 236 -51.03 -30.51 40.32
CA ASP A 236 -51.00 -29.59 39.18
C ASP A 236 -49.94 -28.48 39.38
N ILE A 237 -49.87 -27.88 40.57
CA ILE A 237 -48.83 -26.90 40.95
C ILE A 237 -47.43 -27.52 40.86
N ARG A 238 -47.22 -28.73 41.38
CA ARG A 238 -45.91 -29.42 41.26
C ARG A 238 -45.54 -29.71 39.81
N GLN A 239 -46.51 -30.07 38.97
CA GLN A 239 -46.27 -30.35 37.56
C GLN A 239 -45.95 -29.06 36.79
N LEU A 240 -46.70 -27.98 37.02
CA LEU A 240 -46.39 -26.65 36.49
C LEU A 240 -45.02 -26.13 36.97
N GLN A 241 -44.64 -26.37 38.22
CA GLN A 241 -43.29 -26.05 38.73
C GLN A 241 -42.21 -26.89 38.04
N ALA A 242 -42.45 -28.18 37.82
CA ALA A 242 -41.51 -29.05 37.10
C ALA A 242 -41.35 -28.62 35.63
N ASP A 243 -42.42 -28.25 34.96
CA ASP A 243 -42.41 -27.81 33.55
C ASP A 243 -41.82 -26.40 33.41
N MET A 244 -42.09 -25.48 34.36
CA MET A 244 -41.41 -24.19 34.46
C MET A 244 -39.90 -24.34 34.67
N ASN A 245 -39.48 -25.32 35.48
CA ASN A 245 -38.05 -25.64 35.67
C ASN A 245 -37.41 -26.24 34.40
N LYS A 246 -38.11 -27.10 33.65
CA LYS A 246 -37.65 -27.57 32.33
C LYS A 246 -37.48 -26.40 31.36
N LEU A 247 -38.47 -25.52 31.29
CA LEU A 247 -38.47 -24.35 30.39
C LEU A 247 -37.34 -23.37 30.75
N ASN A 248 -37.06 -23.15 32.03
CA ASN A 248 -35.91 -22.35 32.48
C ASN A 248 -34.57 -23.00 32.06
N LEU A 249 -34.42 -24.33 32.20
CA LEU A 249 -33.23 -25.04 31.75
C LEU A 249 -33.06 -25.01 30.22
N GLU A 250 -34.14 -25.03 29.45
CA GLU A 250 -34.11 -24.85 28.00
C GLU A 250 -33.79 -23.41 27.58
N TYR A 251 -34.36 -22.42 28.28
CA TYR A 251 -34.02 -21.01 28.09
C TYR A 251 -32.54 -20.74 28.40
N GLU A 252 -31.99 -21.32 29.46
CA GLU A 252 -30.55 -21.25 29.74
C GLU A 252 -29.71 -21.90 28.64
N LYS A 253 -30.06 -23.11 28.18
CA LYS A 253 -29.36 -23.77 27.05
C LYS A 253 -29.40 -22.90 25.79
N LEU A 254 -30.56 -22.35 25.45
CA LEU A 254 -30.76 -21.49 24.29
C LEU A 254 -29.99 -20.17 24.41
N SER A 255 -29.94 -19.57 25.61
CA SER A 255 -29.16 -18.36 25.91
C SER A 255 -27.66 -18.60 25.78
N ARG A 256 -27.15 -19.71 26.34
CA ARG A 256 -25.75 -20.15 26.19
C ARG A 256 -25.40 -20.43 24.72
N MET A 257 -26.29 -21.10 23.98
CA MET A 257 -26.09 -21.38 22.55
C MET A 257 -26.11 -20.12 21.71
N LYS A 258 -27.03 -19.18 21.99
CA LYS A 258 -27.09 -17.85 21.35
C LYS A 258 -25.78 -17.10 21.57
N MET A 259 -25.31 -16.99 22.81
CA MET A 259 -24.06 -16.31 23.14
C MET A 259 -22.83 -16.95 22.46
N SER A 260 -22.81 -18.28 22.36
CA SER A 260 -21.78 -19.00 21.61
C SER A 260 -21.83 -18.70 20.10
N LEU A 261 -23.04 -18.59 19.54
CA LEU A 261 -23.26 -18.27 18.13
C LEU A 261 -22.88 -16.81 17.80
N GLU A 262 -23.27 -15.86 18.65
CA GLU A 262 -22.90 -14.44 18.57
C GLU A 262 -21.38 -14.25 18.64
N LYS A 263 -20.70 -14.92 19.58
CA LYS A 263 -19.23 -14.91 19.64
C LYS A 263 -18.60 -15.51 18.38
N THR A 264 -19.20 -16.56 17.82
CA THR A 264 -18.70 -17.22 16.60
C THR A 264 -18.89 -16.34 15.36
N THR A 265 -19.99 -15.60 15.25
CA THR A 265 -20.22 -14.64 14.16
C THR A 265 -19.37 -13.39 14.31
N GLU A 266 -19.10 -12.92 15.53
CA GLU A 266 -18.15 -11.84 15.80
C GLU A 266 -16.72 -12.22 15.39
N ILE A 267 -16.24 -13.41 15.78
CA ILE A 267 -14.92 -13.92 15.38
C ILE A 267 -14.81 -13.97 13.86
N LYS A 268 -15.78 -14.62 13.18
CA LYS A 268 -15.79 -14.72 11.71
C LYS A 268 -15.87 -13.36 11.02
N SER A 269 -16.65 -12.42 11.56
CA SER A 269 -16.72 -11.04 11.06
C SER A 269 -15.37 -10.32 11.15
N ASN A 270 -14.64 -10.51 12.26
CA ASN A 270 -13.29 -9.98 12.43
C ASN A 270 -12.27 -10.67 11.51
N GLU A 271 -12.35 -11.98 11.32
CA GLU A 271 -11.52 -12.74 10.36
C GLU A 271 -11.73 -12.23 8.93
N TYR A 272 -12.98 -12.10 8.46
CA TYR A 272 -13.28 -11.51 7.16
C TYR A 272 -12.82 -10.05 7.06
N SER A 273 -12.95 -9.26 8.13
CA SER A 273 -12.46 -7.87 8.18
C SER A 273 -10.93 -7.78 8.03
N LEU A 274 -10.19 -8.71 8.64
CA LEU A 274 -8.74 -8.83 8.52
C LEU A 274 -8.33 -9.32 7.13
N GLU A 275 -9.00 -10.33 6.60
CA GLU A 275 -8.70 -10.87 5.26
C GLU A 275 -9.00 -9.85 4.16
N VAL A 276 -10.10 -9.10 4.24
CA VAL A 276 -10.37 -7.98 3.32
C VAL A 276 -9.28 -6.92 3.41
N LYS A 277 -8.76 -6.59 4.60
CA LYS A 277 -7.62 -5.67 4.74
C LYS A 277 -6.32 -6.26 4.17
N ARG A 278 -6.09 -7.56 4.31
CA ARG A 278 -4.93 -8.27 3.75
C ARG A 278 -4.97 -8.27 2.21
N LEU A 279 -6.11 -8.57 1.62
CA LEU A 279 -6.33 -8.50 0.17
C LEU A 279 -6.26 -7.07 -0.37
N GLN A 280 -6.82 -6.08 0.34
CA GLN A 280 -6.71 -4.67 -0.05
C GLN A 280 -5.26 -4.15 0.03
N THR A 281 -4.47 -4.57 1.02
CA THR A 281 -3.05 -4.18 1.11
C THR A 281 -2.19 -4.94 0.11
N GLY A 282 -2.49 -6.21 -0.18
CA GLY A 282 -1.89 -6.98 -1.25
C GLY A 282 -2.12 -6.35 -2.63
N ASN A 283 -3.38 -6.05 -2.98
CA ASN A 283 -3.73 -5.39 -4.24
C ASN A 283 -3.11 -3.99 -4.37
N LYS A 284 -2.95 -3.25 -3.26
CA LYS A 284 -2.27 -1.94 -3.28
C LYS A 284 -0.76 -2.06 -3.54
N LYS A 285 -0.11 -3.11 -3.02
CA LYS A 285 1.30 -3.41 -3.36
C LYS A 285 1.39 -3.79 -4.83
N LEU A 286 0.66 -4.82 -5.27
CA LEU A 286 0.68 -5.28 -6.66
C LEU A 286 0.35 -4.16 -7.68
N ALA A 287 -0.52 -3.20 -7.33
CA ALA A 287 -0.79 -2.03 -8.16
C ALA A 287 0.36 -1.01 -8.21
N ALA A 288 1.13 -0.87 -7.12
CA ALA A 288 2.35 -0.07 -7.09
C ALA A 288 3.49 -0.77 -7.85
N ASP A 289 3.71 -2.07 -7.61
CA ASP A 289 4.70 -2.90 -8.32
C ASP A 289 4.46 -2.86 -9.85
N LEU A 290 3.18 -2.87 -10.28
CA LEU A 290 2.78 -2.76 -11.69
C LEU A 290 2.91 -1.31 -12.23
N GLN A 291 2.85 -0.29 -11.37
CA GLN A 291 3.14 1.10 -11.76
C GLN A 291 4.66 1.32 -11.90
N GLU A 292 5.47 0.74 -11.01
CA GLU A 292 6.93 0.78 -11.05
C GLU A 292 7.46 0.10 -12.32
N ALA A 293 7.03 -1.13 -12.59
CA ALA A 293 7.35 -1.83 -13.84
C ALA A 293 6.84 -1.12 -15.12
N ARG A 294 5.82 -0.23 -15.01
CA ARG A 294 5.41 0.64 -16.12
C ARG A 294 6.35 1.83 -16.33
N SER A 295 6.88 2.41 -15.25
CA SER A 295 7.93 3.44 -15.32
C SER A 295 9.18 2.86 -15.98
N GLU A 296 9.64 1.68 -15.51
CA GLU A 296 10.79 0.99 -16.12
C GLU A 296 10.59 0.75 -17.63
N ILE A 297 9.41 0.30 -18.06
CA ILE A 297 9.09 0.11 -19.49
C ILE A 297 9.10 1.44 -20.26
N GLU A 298 8.58 2.53 -19.68
CA GLU A 298 8.57 3.86 -20.30
C GLU A 298 10.00 4.44 -20.41
N GLU A 299 10.83 4.25 -19.38
CA GLU A 299 12.25 4.58 -19.36
C GLU A 299 13.06 3.77 -20.38
N TYR A 300 12.80 2.46 -20.54
CA TYR A 300 13.41 1.65 -21.59
C TYR A 300 12.94 2.06 -23.00
N ILE A 301 11.68 2.50 -23.18
CA ILE A 301 11.20 3.02 -24.47
C ILE A 301 11.94 4.32 -24.83
N ILE A 302 12.10 5.24 -23.86
CA ILE A 302 12.88 6.48 -24.04
C ILE A 302 14.33 6.13 -24.43
N MET A 303 14.99 5.24 -23.68
CA MET A 303 16.35 4.80 -23.97
C MET A 303 16.50 4.17 -25.37
N ILE A 304 15.51 3.39 -25.82
CA ILE A 304 15.50 2.80 -27.17
C ILE A 304 15.35 3.88 -28.25
N ASP A 305 14.53 4.91 -28.05
CA ASP A 305 14.40 6.01 -29.01
C ASP A 305 15.59 6.99 -28.98
N GLU A 306 16.27 7.16 -27.84
CA GLU A 306 17.56 7.86 -27.74
C GLU A 306 18.66 7.10 -28.49
N GLU A 307 18.81 5.79 -28.30
CA GLU A 307 19.73 4.95 -29.10
C GLU A 307 19.39 4.99 -30.59
N LYS A 308 18.10 4.93 -30.95
CA LYS A 308 17.64 4.96 -32.34
C LYS A 308 17.92 6.30 -33.01
N THR A 309 17.75 7.43 -32.31
CA THR A 309 18.09 8.76 -32.85
C THR A 309 19.59 9.01 -32.88
N SER A 310 20.35 8.55 -31.87
CA SER A 310 21.81 8.50 -31.88
C SER A 310 22.34 7.73 -33.10
N LYS A 311 21.84 6.52 -33.33
CA LYS A 311 22.17 5.68 -34.49
C LYS A 311 21.78 6.32 -35.83
N GLN A 312 20.65 7.03 -35.91
CA GLN A 312 20.27 7.79 -37.11
C GLN A 312 21.23 8.96 -37.37
N SER A 313 21.68 9.66 -36.34
CA SER A 313 22.69 10.72 -36.43
C SER A 313 24.03 10.16 -36.93
N LEU A 314 24.51 9.07 -36.33
CA LEU A 314 25.74 8.39 -36.75
C LEU A 314 25.65 7.83 -38.17
N GLN A 315 24.51 7.28 -38.58
CA GLN A 315 24.30 6.86 -39.97
C GLN A 315 24.37 8.05 -40.94
N HIS A 316 23.75 9.18 -40.59
CA HIS A 316 23.84 10.40 -41.39
C HIS A 316 25.27 10.93 -41.50
N GLU A 317 26.06 10.90 -40.41
CA GLU A 317 27.47 11.28 -40.44
C GLU A 317 28.30 10.32 -41.32
N VAL A 318 28.08 9.00 -41.20
CA VAL A 318 28.70 7.99 -42.06
C VAL A 318 28.33 8.21 -43.53
N ASP A 319 27.07 8.52 -43.85
CA ASP A 319 26.62 8.80 -45.21
C ASP A 319 27.23 10.10 -45.76
N GLU A 320 27.39 11.14 -44.94
CA GLU A 320 28.09 12.37 -45.31
C GLU A 320 29.59 12.17 -45.51
N LEU A 321 30.25 11.36 -44.67
CA LEU A 321 31.66 10.99 -44.83
C LEU A 321 31.86 10.11 -46.07
N ASN A 322 30.93 9.19 -46.37
CA ASN A 322 30.94 8.40 -47.61
C ASN A 322 30.78 9.29 -48.85
N LYS A 323 29.85 10.26 -48.84
CA LYS A 323 29.71 11.25 -49.94
C LYS A 323 31.00 12.03 -50.15
N LYS A 324 31.62 12.54 -49.08
CA LYS A 324 32.92 13.24 -49.12
C LYS A 324 34.03 12.34 -49.66
N CYS A 325 34.10 11.08 -49.22
CA CYS A 325 35.06 10.10 -49.72
C CYS A 325 34.89 9.85 -51.23
N VAL A 326 33.66 9.66 -51.71
CA VAL A 326 33.36 9.48 -53.15
C VAL A 326 33.68 10.72 -53.98
N VAL A 327 33.49 11.93 -53.44
CA VAL A 327 33.92 13.18 -54.09
C VAL A 327 35.44 13.25 -54.18
N ASN A 328 36.14 13.03 -53.07
CA ASN A 328 37.61 13.07 -53.00
C ASN A 328 38.26 11.98 -53.89
N LEU A 329 37.65 10.81 -54.01
CA LEU A 329 38.11 9.76 -54.94
C LEU A 329 37.99 10.23 -56.39
N LYS A 330 36.84 10.79 -56.80
CA LYS A 330 36.64 11.36 -58.14
C LYS A 330 37.55 12.55 -58.45
N GLU A 331 37.96 13.31 -57.44
CA GLU A 331 38.94 14.37 -57.59
C GLU A 331 40.37 13.81 -57.78
N ASN A 332 40.76 12.80 -57.00
CA ASN A 332 42.02 12.09 -57.19
C ASN A 332 42.10 11.34 -58.53
N GLU A 333 40.99 10.77 -59.00
CA GLU A 333 40.88 10.15 -60.33
C GLU A 333 41.21 11.18 -61.44
N LYS A 334 40.57 12.36 -61.41
CA LYS A 334 40.87 13.46 -62.36
C LYS A 334 42.31 13.94 -62.28
N ILE A 335 42.84 14.18 -61.07
CA ILE A 335 44.23 14.62 -60.87
C ILE A 335 45.21 13.57 -61.42
N ASN A 336 44.89 12.28 -61.29
CA ASN A 336 45.68 11.19 -61.86
C ASN A 336 45.52 11.10 -63.40
N GLU A 337 44.35 11.36 -63.96
CA GLU A 337 44.16 11.48 -65.43
C GLU A 337 44.98 12.65 -65.99
N GLU A 338 44.88 13.84 -65.41
CA GLU A 338 45.66 15.03 -65.77
C GLU A 338 47.18 14.77 -65.66
N PHE A 339 47.62 14.17 -64.54
CA PHE A 339 49.01 13.80 -64.34
C PHE A 339 49.52 12.80 -65.39
N ASN A 340 48.71 11.79 -65.76
CA ASN A 340 49.09 10.86 -66.82
C ASN A 340 49.07 11.50 -68.21
N GLY A 341 48.18 12.46 -68.46
CA GLY A 341 48.19 13.33 -69.64
C GLY A 341 49.50 14.12 -69.76
N LEU A 342 49.83 14.91 -68.74
CA LEU A 342 51.09 15.69 -68.66
C LEU A 342 52.34 14.80 -68.74
N LYS A 343 52.31 13.60 -68.14
CA LYS A 343 53.39 12.61 -68.22
C LYS A 343 53.56 12.06 -69.65
N SER A 344 52.46 11.87 -70.38
CA SER A 344 52.47 11.47 -71.80
C SER A 344 53.00 12.59 -72.69
N GLU A 345 52.51 13.81 -72.52
CA GLU A 345 52.99 15.01 -73.21
C GLU A 345 54.50 15.25 -72.98
N ARG A 346 54.94 15.22 -71.71
CA ARG A 346 56.36 15.31 -71.36
C ARG A 346 57.19 14.20 -72.00
N SER A 347 56.64 12.99 -72.19
CA SER A 347 57.32 11.91 -72.89
C SER A 347 57.51 12.21 -74.38
N LYS A 348 56.48 12.73 -75.06
CA LYS A 348 56.55 13.20 -76.46
C LYS A 348 57.59 14.32 -76.61
N LEU A 349 57.53 15.35 -75.77
CA LEU A 349 58.48 16.48 -75.81
C LEU A 349 59.92 16.02 -75.56
N ILE A 350 60.16 15.05 -74.67
CA ILE A 350 61.49 14.45 -74.48
C ILE A 350 61.94 13.67 -75.72
N GLN A 351 61.04 12.97 -76.42
CA GLN A 351 61.35 12.27 -77.67
C GLN A 351 61.63 13.24 -78.82
N GLU A 352 60.87 14.32 -78.93
CA GLU A 352 61.09 15.40 -79.90
C GLU A 352 62.42 16.10 -79.66
N LEU A 353 62.72 16.51 -78.42
CA LEU A 353 64.01 17.11 -78.02
C LEU A 353 65.18 16.15 -78.31
N LYS A 354 65.04 14.85 -78.02
CA LYS A 354 66.04 13.84 -78.41
C LYS A 354 66.25 13.80 -79.93
N SER A 355 65.17 13.80 -80.71
CA SER A 355 65.26 13.78 -82.18
C SER A 355 65.90 15.05 -82.75
N LEU A 356 65.57 16.21 -82.18
CA LEU A 356 66.14 17.51 -82.57
C LEU A 356 67.61 17.61 -82.18
N LYS A 357 68.00 17.07 -81.01
CA LYS A 357 69.41 16.97 -80.58
C LYS A 357 70.22 16.02 -81.48
N VAL A 358 69.61 14.93 -81.98
CA VAL A 358 70.26 14.06 -82.97
C VAL A 358 70.47 14.81 -84.29
N LYS A 359 69.44 15.50 -84.82
CA LYS A 359 69.57 16.35 -86.01
C LYS A 359 70.67 17.41 -85.85
N TYR A 360 70.59 18.22 -84.79
CA TYR A 360 71.60 19.24 -84.49
C TYR A 360 73.02 18.68 -84.36
N ASN A 361 73.19 17.47 -83.81
CA ASN A 361 74.49 16.81 -83.75
C ASN A 361 74.99 16.34 -85.13
N LEU A 362 74.09 15.87 -86.00
CA LEU A 362 74.43 15.55 -87.40
C LEU A 362 74.82 16.82 -88.15
N ASP A 363 73.96 17.85 -88.15
CA ASP A 363 74.21 19.15 -88.78
C ASP A 363 75.54 19.75 -88.28
N SER A 364 75.77 19.73 -86.95
CA SER A 364 77.01 20.22 -86.33
C SER A 364 78.25 19.43 -86.76
N ASN A 365 78.12 18.12 -87.00
CA ASN A 365 79.22 17.29 -87.49
C ASN A 365 79.45 17.49 -88.99
N GLU A 366 78.41 17.62 -89.81
CA GLU A 366 78.53 18.00 -91.23
C GLU A 366 79.21 19.37 -91.37
N TYR A 367 78.83 20.38 -90.58
CA TYR A 367 79.51 21.68 -90.59
C TYR A 367 80.97 21.59 -90.12
N LYS A 368 81.30 20.76 -89.12
CA LYS A 368 82.71 20.51 -88.71
C LYS A 368 83.50 19.82 -89.81
N GLU A 369 82.91 18.86 -90.52
CA GLU A 369 83.59 18.12 -91.58
C GLU A 369 83.78 18.99 -92.83
N GLN A 370 82.76 19.77 -93.23
CA GLN A 370 82.90 20.82 -94.24
C GLN A 370 83.97 21.85 -93.88
N LEU A 371 84.06 22.25 -92.60
CA LEU A 371 85.10 23.16 -92.10
C LEU A 371 86.48 22.50 -92.13
N ASN A 372 86.60 21.23 -91.75
CA ASN A 372 87.85 20.46 -91.81
C ASN A 372 88.33 20.33 -93.27
N VAL A 373 87.45 19.97 -94.21
CA VAL A 373 87.75 19.91 -95.64
C VAL A 373 88.14 21.29 -96.20
N LYS A 374 87.52 22.39 -95.74
CA LYS A 374 87.94 23.75 -96.10
C LYS A 374 89.31 24.11 -95.51
N ASN A 375 89.58 23.76 -94.26
CA ASN A 375 90.87 24.00 -93.61
C ASN A 375 92.01 23.18 -94.25
N GLN A 376 91.77 21.91 -94.60
CA GLN A 376 92.72 21.09 -95.36
C GLN A 376 93.02 21.72 -96.73
N LYS A 377 91.99 22.16 -97.46
CA LYS A 377 92.17 22.89 -98.74
C LYS A 377 92.94 24.21 -98.56
N LEU A 378 92.70 24.93 -97.46
CA LEU A 378 93.43 26.16 -97.12
C LEU A 378 94.90 25.86 -96.81
N ILE A 379 95.21 24.82 -96.02
CA ILE A 379 96.57 24.37 -95.73
C ILE A 379 97.28 23.96 -97.03
N MET A 380 96.65 23.15 -97.89
CA MET A 380 97.23 22.78 -99.20
C MET A 380 97.46 23.99 -100.11
N GLN A 381 96.65 25.04 -100.01
CA GLN A 381 96.88 26.31 -100.71
C GLN A 381 98.00 27.14 -100.07
N GLN A 382 98.12 27.12 -98.74
CA GLN A 382 99.20 27.74 -97.97
C GLN A 382 100.55 27.10 -98.32
N ASP A 383 100.66 25.77 -98.25
CA ASP A 383 101.85 24.99 -98.61
C ASP A 383 102.27 25.26 -100.07
N LYS A 384 101.29 25.35 -100.97
CA LYS A 384 101.53 25.69 -102.39
C LYS A 384 101.99 27.15 -102.56
N LEU A 385 101.44 28.08 -101.79
CA LEU A 385 101.86 29.48 -101.80
C LEU A 385 103.28 29.64 -101.26
N ASP A 386 103.59 28.97 -100.15
CA ASP A 386 104.93 28.87 -99.55
C ASP A 386 105.95 28.28 -100.54
N ALA A 387 105.60 27.21 -101.25
CA ALA A 387 106.43 26.60 -102.28
C ALA A 387 106.67 27.55 -103.46
N LEU A 388 105.63 28.28 -103.91
CA LEU A 388 105.75 29.30 -104.95
C LEU A 388 106.54 30.52 -104.48
N GLU A 389 106.47 30.91 -103.21
CA GLU A 389 107.26 32.01 -102.66
C GLU A 389 108.74 31.62 -102.52
N LYS A 390 109.04 30.39 -102.07
CA LYS A 390 110.40 29.82 -102.07
C LYS A 390 110.98 29.78 -103.49
N LEU A 391 110.19 29.31 -104.47
CA LEU A 391 110.59 29.32 -105.88
C LEU A 391 110.79 30.75 -106.43
N ARG A 392 109.91 31.69 -106.08
CA ARG A 392 110.06 33.11 -106.42
C ARG A 392 111.32 33.73 -105.82
N LYS A 393 111.70 33.39 -104.58
CA LYS A 393 112.93 33.85 -103.94
C LYS A 393 114.17 33.33 -104.68
N LEU A 394 114.20 32.05 -105.04
CA LEU A 394 115.27 31.48 -105.87
C LEU A 394 115.37 32.14 -107.27
N TYR A 395 114.23 32.45 -107.90
CA TYR A 395 114.22 33.21 -109.16
C TYR A 395 114.66 34.66 -108.98
N GLN A 396 114.35 35.31 -107.84
CA GLN A 396 114.82 36.66 -107.52
C GLN A 396 116.34 36.66 -107.27
N GLU A 397 116.86 35.73 -106.48
CA GLU A 397 118.30 35.55 -106.25
C GLU A 397 119.07 35.29 -107.56
N SER A 398 118.50 34.46 -108.46
CA SER A 398 119.04 34.23 -109.80
C SER A 398 118.99 35.47 -110.69
N LEU A 399 117.91 36.26 -110.61
CA LEU A 399 117.78 37.54 -111.30
C LEU A 399 118.79 38.57 -110.78
N ASP A 400 119.00 38.63 -109.47
CA ASP A 400 119.93 39.56 -108.82
C ASP A 400 121.40 39.19 -109.09
N GLN A 401 121.71 37.89 -109.19
CA GLN A 401 122.99 37.41 -109.73
C GLN A 401 123.17 37.80 -111.21
N ASN A 402 122.11 37.70 -112.02
CA ASN A 402 122.16 38.03 -113.44
C ASN A 402 122.25 39.56 -113.69
N THR A 403 121.62 40.39 -112.86
CA THR A 403 121.81 41.85 -112.91
C THR A 403 123.21 42.24 -112.44
N ALA A 404 123.74 41.63 -111.37
CA ALA A 404 125.13 41.84 -110.94
C ALA A 404 126.14 41.44 -112.02
N LEU A 405 125.94 40.30 -112.71
CA LEU A 405 126.72 39.90 -113.88
C LEU A 405 126.56 40.90 -115.04
N GLN A 406 125.36 41.44 -115.26
CA GLN A 406 125.13 42.48 -116.27
C GLN A 406 125.87 43.80 -115.92
N GLU A 407 125.99 44.15 -114.64
CA GLU A 407 126.81 45.28 -114.19
C GLU A 407 128.32 45.01 -114.28
N GLU A 408 128.75 43.78 -113.99
CA GLU A 408 130.14 43.36 -114.22
C GLU A 408 130.50 43.41 -115.71
N ILE A 409 129.57 43.00 -116.59
CA ILE A 409 129.70 43.14 -118.05
C ILE A 409 129.69 44.62 -118.46
N LYS A 410 128.80 45.47 -117.93
CA LYS A 410 128.77 46.92 -118.23
C LYS A 410 130.06 47.62 -117.78
N THR A 411 130.61 47.27 -116.62
CA THR A 411 131.87 47.83 -116.11
C THR A 411 133.08 47.33 -116.92
N LYS A 412 133.14 46.04 -117.27
CA LYS A 412 134.12 45.51 -118.24
C LYS A 412 134.00 46.17 -119.62
N GLN A 413 132.79 46.41 -120.11
CA GLN A 413 132.55 47.14 -121.36
C GLN A 413 133.02 48.60 -121.27
N LYS A 414 132.88 49.23 -120.09
CA LYS A 414 133.38 50.60 -119.81
C LYS A 414 134.91 50.65 -119.71
N THR A 415 135.57 49.63 -119.17
CA THR A 415 137.06 49.55 -119.17
C THR A 415 137.60 49.22 -120.56
N ILE A 416 136.98 48.31 -121.32
CA ILE A 416 137.27 48.09 -122.74
C ILE A 416 137.09 49.40 -123.54
N GLY A 417 136.01 50.15 -123.27
CA GLY A 417 135.76 51.48 -123.85
C GLY A 417 136.70 52.59 -123.36
N LYS A 418 137.48 52.37 -122.29
CA LYS A 418 138.58 53.25 -121.86
C LYS A 418 139.87 52.86 -122.56
N LEU A 419 140.26 51.59 -122.48
CA LEU A 419 141.43 51.03 -123.17
C LEU A 419 141.41 51.28 -124.67
N ARG A 420 140.27 51.06 -125.36
CA ARG A 420 140.12 51.38 -126.80
C ARG A 420 140.38 52.86 -127.10
N ARG A 421 139.92 53.79 -126.26
CA ARG A 421 140.18 55.23 -126.44
C ARG A 421 141.64 55.58 -126.16
N GLU A 422 142.26 54.93 -125.18
CA GLU A 422 143.69 55.09 -124.89
C GLU A 422 144.55 54.55 -126.05
N THR A 423 144.19 53.41 -126.66
CA THR A 423 144.84 52.90 -127.88
C THR A 423 144.63 53.82 -129.09
N ILE A 424 143.44 54.38 -129.29
CA ILE A 424 143.15 55.33 -130.38
C ILE A 424 143.98 56.62 -130.18
N ALA A 425 144.01 57.17 -128.96
CA ALA A 425 144.82 58.34 -128.64
C ALA A 425 146.33 58.05 -128.83
N LEU A 426 146.81 56.88 -128.42
CA LEU A 426 148.21 56.48 -128.63
C LEU A 426 148.55 56.39 -130.13
N ASN A 427 147.65 55.83 -130.94
CA ASN A 427 147.78 55.83 -132.41
C ASN A 427 147.74 57.25 -133.01
N GLU A 428 146.94 58.17 -132.48
CA GLU A 428 147.00 59.59 -132.87
C GLU A 428 148.35 60.23 -132.52
N HIS A 429 148.89 59.99 -131.32
CA HIS A 429 150.21 60.49 -130.92
C HIS A 429 151.32 59.95 -131.82
N LEU A 430 151.29 58.65 -132.14
CA LEU A 430 152.24 57.99 -133.02
C LEU A 430 152.12 58.52 -134.48
N THR A 431 150.89 58.75 -134.95
CA THR A 431 150.63 59.35 -136.28
C THR A 431 151.12 60.80 -136.35
N LYS A 432 150.93 61.59 -135.29
CA LYS A 432 151.44 62.97 -135.19
C LYS A 432 152.98 63.01 -135.18
N ALA A 433 153.61 62.08 -134.46
CA ALA A 433 155.07 61.92 -134.46
C ALA A 433 155.63 61.55 -135.85
N MET A 434 155.05 60.54 -136.52
CA MET A 434 155.47 60.16 -137.89
C MET A 434 155.24 61.28 -138.91
N LYS A 435 154.23 62.14 -138.73
CA LYS A 435 153.97 63.26 -139.64
C LYS A 435 155.01 64.37 -139.51
N LEU A 436 155.51 64.63 -138.30
CA LEU A 436 156.61 65.57 -138.04
C LEU A 436 157.94 65.08 -138.65
N ILE A 437 158.33 63.83 -138.36
CA ILE A 437 159.58 63.23 -138.85
C ILE A 437 159.67 63.24 -140.40
N LYS A 438 158.53 63.23 -141.10
CA LYS A 438 158.47 63.20 -142.56
C LYS A 438 158.54 64.59 -143.24
N GLN A 439 158.77 65.68 -142.50
CA GLN A 439 158.87 67.04 -143.08
C GLN A 439 160.28 67.66 -143.08
N GLU A 440 161.28 67.06 -142.42
CA GLU A 440 162.61 67.68 -142.24
C GLU A 440 163.76 66.99 -143.02
N SER A 441 163.48 65.99 -143.86
CA SER A 441 164.50 65.06 -144.41
C SER A 441 164.51 64.93 -145.95
N SER A 442 164.61 66.05 -146.68
CA SER A 442 164.71 66.01 -148.16
C SER A 442 165.49 67.17 -148.82
N GLN A 443 166.67 67.49 -148.31
CA GLN A 443 167.70 68.30 -148.99
C GLN A 443 169.09 67.70 -148.78
N GLU A 444 170.10 68.24 -149.48
CA GLU A 444 171.51 67.78 -149.61
C GLU A 444 171.79 66.61 -150.58
N THR A 445 172.89 66.58 -151.34
CA THR A 445 173.85 67.64 -151.77
C THR A 445 174.60 67.19 -153.04
N VAL A 446 175.05 68.14 -153.88
CA VAL A 446 176.31 68.04 -154.66
C VAL A 446 176.89 69.44 -154.82
N ASP A 447 178.12 69.66 -154.36
CA ASP A 447 178.77 70.98 -154.42
C ASP A 447 179.37 71.30 -155.80
N ARG A 448 179.13 72.53 -156.27
CA ARG A 448 179.46 72.92 -157.66
C ARG A 448 180.88 73.46 -157.86
N GLU A 449 181.46 74.10 -156.85
CA GLU A 449 182.77 74.76 -156.99
C GLU A 449 183.92 73.76 -157.12
N LEU A 450 183.88 72.65 -156.36
CA LEU A 450 184.90 71.60 -156.41
C LEU A 450 184.97 70.96 -157.81
N VAL A 451 183.81 70.66 -158.40
CA VAL A 451 183.69 70.04 -159.74
C VAL A 451 184.29 70.93 -160.83
N SER A 452 184.06 72.24 -160.74
CA SER A 452 184.61 73.22 -161.70
C SER A 452 186.15 73.22 -161.72
N ASN A 453 186.78 73.20 -160.54
CA ASN A 453 188.23 73.21 -160.40
C ASN A 453 188.91 71.95 -161.00
N LEU A 454 188.34 70.76 -160.80
CA LEU A 454 188.90 69.54 -161.41
C LEU A 454 188.86 69.58 -162.95
N PHE A 455 187.78 70.11 -163.54
CA PHE A 455 187.67 70.24 -165.00
C PHE A 455 188.69 71.23 -165.61
N ILE A 456 188.96 72.35 -164.92
CA ILE A 456 189.99 73.32 -165.34
C ILE A 456 191.38 72.67 -165.32
N SER A 457 191.71 71.94 -164.24
CA SER A 457 192.99 71.24 -164.11
C SER A 457 193.18 70.18 -165.22
N PHE A 458 192.12 69.40 -165.52
CA PHE A 458 192.17 68.42 -166.60
C PHE A 458 192.51 69.04 -167.97
N LEU A 459 191.98 70.23 -168.29
CA LEU A 459 192.20 70.88 -169.58
C LEU A 459 193.65 71.37 -169.79
N GLN A 460 194.32 71.86 -168.74
CA GLN A 460 195.64 72.48 -168.83
C GLN A 460 196.79 71.48 -169.07
N ILE A 461 196.62 70.19 -168.77
CA ILE A 461 197.70 69.19 -168.90
C ILE A 461 197.96 68.83 -170.37
N PRO A 462 199.20 68.96 -170.89
CA PRO A 462 199.54 68.62 -172.28
C PRO A 462 199.43 67.12 -172.58
N ARG A 463 199.31 66.77 -173.87
CA ARG A 463 199.11 65.38 -174.32
C ARG A 463 200.39 64.55 -174.13
N GLY A 464 200.36 63.59 -173.20
CA GLY A 464 201.45 62.63 -172.96
C GLY A 464 201.71 62.33 -171.48
N ASP A 465 201.25 63.18 -170.56
CA ASP A 465 201.42 62.99 -169.11
C ASP A 465 200.34 62.04 -168.53
N SER A 466 200.76 61.07 -167.72
CA SER A 466 199.88 60.10 -167.04
C SER A 466 198.94 60.74 -166.02
N LYS A 467 199.33 61.87 -165.41
CA LYS A 467 198.52 62.60 -164.41
C LYS A 467 197.16 63.05 -164.92
N LYS A 468 197.03 63.23 -166.24
CA LYS A 468 195.76 63.59 -166.90
C LYS A 468 194.68 62.52 -166.71
N TYR A 469 195.06 61.26 -166.53
CA TYR A 469 194.15 60.12 -166.36
C TYR A 469 193.63 60.03 -164.91
N GLU A 470 194.48 60.27 -163.91
CA GLU A 470 194.09 60.27 -162.49
C GLU A 470 193.04 61.35 -162.17
N VAL A 471 193.23 62.57 -162.70
CA VAL A 471 192.27 63.68 -162.51
C VAL A 471 190.90 63.34 -163.15
N LEU A 472 190.90 62.72 -164.33
CA LEU A 472 189.66 62.29 -164.99
C LEU A 472 188.94 61.19 -164.21
N GLN A 473 189.70 60.25 -163.62
CA GLN A 473 189.14 59.19 -162.79
C GLN A 473 188.57 59.74 -161.47
N LEU A 474 189.21 60.74 -160.86
CA LEU A 474 188.68 61.50 -159.72
C LEU A 474 187.34 62.19 -160.03
N ILE A 475 187.24 62.90 -161.17
CA ILE A 475 185.97 63.49 -161.65
C ILE A 475 184.87 62.42 -161.75
N SER A 476 185.19 61.28 -162.38
CA SER A 476 184.21 60.21 -162.62
C SER A 476 183.64 59.60 -161.33
N ASN A 477 184.39 59.65 -160.23
CA ASN A 477 183.97 59.15 -158.92
C ASN A 477 183.16 60.19 -158.14
N TYR A 478 183.59 61.46 -158.13
CA TYR A 478 182.89 62.51 -157.38
C TYR A 478 181.54 62.92 -158.00
N LEU A 479 181.38 62.72 -159.31
CA LEU A 479 180.15 63.02 -160.03
C LEU A 479 179.26 61.79 -160.29
N ASN A 480 179.55 60.65 -159.63
CA ASN A 480 178.85 59.37 -159.76
C ASN A 480 178.54 58.98 -161.24
N TRP A 481 179.51 59.18 -162.15
CA TRP A 481 179.32 58.86 -163.57
C TRP A 481 178.98 57.39 -163.76
N SER A 482 177.87 57.13 -164.47
CA SER A 482 177.50 55.78 -164.90
C SER A 482 178.54 55.19 -165.86
N ASP A 483 178.63 53.87 -165.92
CA ASP A 483 179.71 53.18 -166.62
C ASP A 483 179.77 53.49 -168.13
N ASP A 484 178.65 53.83 -168.77
CA ASP A 484 178.63 54.24 -170.18
C ASP A 484 179.32 55.60 -170.42
N MET A 485 179.26 56.52 -169.45
CA MET A 485 180.02 57.77 -169.49
C MET A 485 181.51 57.51 -169.22
N ARG A 486 181.82 56.59 -168.31
CA ARG A 486 183.20 56.13 -168.02
C ARG A 486 183.83 55.42 -169.23
N ARG A 487 183.04 54.67 -170.02
CA ARG A 487 183.46 54.08 -171.31
C ARG A 487 183.80 55.14 -172.34
N HIS A 488 182.93 56.14 -172.56
CA HIS A 488 183.19 57.22 -173.52
C HIS A 488 184.39 58.10 -173.13
N ALA A 489 184.67 58.24 -171.83
CA ALA A 489 185.86 58.91 -171.31
C ALA A 489 187.16 58.08 -171.47
N GLY A 490 187.09 56.85 -172.00
CA GLY A 490 188.23 55.95 -172.16
C GLY A 490 188.73 55.28 -170.87
N LEU A 491 188.05 55.48 -169.73
CA LEU A 491 188.48 54.98 -168.42
C LEU A 491 188.25 53.47 -168.21
N LEU A 492 187.33 52.86 -168.97
CA LEU A 492 186.98 51.43 -168.86
C LEU A 492 187.43 50.63 -170.08
N SER A 493 188.53 49.89 -169.94
CA SER A 493 188.92 48.85 -170.89
C SER A 493 188.06 47.60 -170.72
N SER A 494 187.84 46.85 -171.81
CA SER A 494 186.69 45.93 -171.92
C SER A 494 186.95 44.51 -171.40
N HIS A 495 186.75 44.24 -170.10
CA HIS A 495 186.41 42.88 -169.63
C HIS A 495 185.81 42.75 -168.21
N SER A 496 184.89 41.79 -168.09
CA SER A 496 184.57 40.97 -166.89
C SER A 496 183.64 41.47 -165.75
N LYS A 497 183.30 40.50 -164.90
CA LYS A 497 182.28 40.39 -163.82
C LYS A 497 182.78 41.06 -162.50
N VAL A 498 182.08 41.17 -161.36
CA VAL A 498 181.10 40.29 -160.64
C VAL A 498 180.24 41.14 -159.65
N ASN A 499 179.33 40.55 -158.85
CA ASN A 499 178.54 41.27 -157.82
C ASN A 499 178.16 40.39 -156.58
N SER A 500 177.97 40.96 -155.37
CA SER A 500 177.66 40.22 -154.12
C SER A 500 177.13 41.07 -152.91
N ASN A 501 175.99 40.64 -152.34
CA ASN A 501 175.48 40.67 -150.94
C ASN A 501 175.70 41.84 -149.93
N SER A 502 174.63 42.15 -149.15
CA SER A 502 174.67 42.58 -147.72
C SER A 502 173.38 42.16 -146.95
N VAL A 503 173.30 42.35 -145.61
CA VAL A 503 172.68 41.38 -144.65
C VAL A 503 172.18 41.99 -143.29
N VAL A 504 171.38 41.21 -142.50
CA VAL A 504 171.02 41.32 -141.02
C VAL A 504 169.78 42.18 -140.62
N SER A 505 169.02 42.02 -139.50
CA SER A 505 168.48 40.93 -138.61
C SER A 505 167.53 41.59 -137.51
N THR A 506 166.96 41.04 -136.41
CA THR A 506 167.12 39.75 -135.65
C THR A 506 165.88 39.16 -134.87
N PRO A 507 165.27 39.74 -133.79
CA PRO A 507 164.95 38.91 -132.58
C PRO A 507 163.56 39.01 -131.86
N ALA A 508 163.24 37.95 -131.06
CA ALA A 508 162.28 37.86 -129.90
C ALA A 508 160.75 37.97 -130.19
N ASP A 509 159.75 37.67 -129.32
CA ASP A 509 159.59 37.11 -127.93
C ASP A 509 158.10 36.60 -127.75
N LYS A 510 157.55 35.92 -126.72
CA LYS A 510 158.03 35.29 -125.46
C LYS A 510 157.30 33.97 -125.05
N LEU A 511 156.37 33.95 -124.06
CA LEU A 511 155.88 32.71 -123.37
C LEU A 511 154.39 32.67 -122.89
N ASN A 512 153.67 31.59 -123.27
CA ASN A 512 152.77 30.68 -122.47
C ASN A 512 151.53 31.17 -121.65
N PRO A 513 150.54 30.30 -121.30
CA PRO A 513 149.88 29.24 -122.12
C PRO A 513 148.34 29.03 -121.86
N SER A 514 147.70 28.18 -122.69
CA SER A 514 146.40 27.48 -122.49
C SER A 514 145.06 28.26 -122.60
N ARG A 515 143.94 27.51 -122.72
CA ARG A 515 142.51 27.88 -122.98
C ARG A 515 142.10 27.97 -124.46
N SER A 516 140.88 27.58 -124.87
CA SER A 516 139.82 26.76 -124.22
C SER A 516 138.80 26.27 -125.27
N PHE A 517 138.00 25.24 -124.89
CA PHE A 517 136.82 24.66 -125.55
C PHE A 517 135.94 25.62 -126.38
N VAL A 518 135.85 26.89 -125.95
CA VAL A 518 135.12 27.97 -126.64
C VAL A 518 135.55 28.13 -128.11
N SER A 519 136.82 27.95 -128.47
CA SER A 519 137.27 28.14 -129.87
C SER A 519 136.74 27.07 -130.82
N MET A 520 136.66 25.81 -130.37
CA MET A 520 136.01 24.73 -131.12
C MET A 520 134.50 24.93 -131.21
N TRP A 521 133.88 25.53 -130.20
CA TRP A 521 132.46 25.90 -130.23
C TRP A 521 132.16 27.06 -131.17
N THR A 522 133.04 28.05 -131.29
CA THR A 522 132.89 29.11 -132.31
C THR A 522 133.08 28.57 -133.73
N GLU A 523 134.07 27.71 -133.96
CA GLU A 523 134.29 27.06 -135.27
C GLU A 523 133.10 26.16 -135.67
N PHE A 524 132.49 25.47 -134.71
CA PHE A 524 131.26 24.69 -134.94
C PHE A 524 130.06 25.59 -135.29
N LEU A 525 129.88 26.71 -134.59
CA LEU A 525 128.76 27.63 -134.84
C LEU A 525 128.91 28.43 -136.14
N GLU A 526 130.12 28.82 -136.56
CA GLU A 526 130.33 29.41 -137.90
C GLU A 526 129.99 28.42 -139.03
N LYS A 527 130.19 27.11 -138.79
CA LYS A 527 129.94 26.05 -139.76
C LYS A 527 128.46 25.67 -139.92
N GLU A 528 127.62 25.93 -138.92
CA GLU A 528 126.16 25.72 -138.96
C GLU A 528 125.38 26.99 -139.37
N SER A 529 125.95 28.20 -139.17
CA SER A 529 125.20 29.47 -139.29
C SER A 529 125.28 30.18 -140.65
N THR A 530 125.97 29.62 -141.63
CA THR A 530 125.87 30.08 -143.04
C THR A 530 124.95 29.14 -143.84
N PRO A 531 123.89 29.66 -144.48
CA PRO A 531 122.84 28.83 -145.07
C PRO A 531 123.30 28.14 -146.35
N ARG A 532 122.59 27.08 -146.74
CA ARG A 532 122.84 26.35 -147.98
C ARG A 532 122.15 26.98 -149.21
N GLN A 533 122.29 28.30 -149.39
CA GLN A 533 122.27 29.05 -150.65
C GLN A 533 122.59 30.53 -150.43
#